data_AF-A0A257PM74-F1
#
_entry.id   AF-A0A257PM74-F1
#
_cell.length_a   1.000
_cell.length_b   1.000
_cell.length_c   1.000
_cell.angle_alpha   90.00
_cell.angle_beta   90.00
_cell.angle_gamma   90.00
#
_symmetry.space_group_name_H-M   'P 1'
#
loop_
_entity.id
_entity.type
_entity.pdbx_description
1 polymer ?
#
loop_
_entity_poly.entity_id
_entity_poly.type
_entity_poly.pdbx_seq_one_letter_code
_entity_poly.pdbx_strand_id
1 'polypeptide(L)'
;MDRNIVYPGSIPLDTDLLSINRNTMIAIGFLAQAALGTNAVADGLACQPTSPPSMNVTVGPGSLTQFGPIDLLAYGSIAADSIGSVVKMGINTGTSSFTLVAPTSSGQAINYLIEASFLESDTNPLALPYYNASNPAQSFSGPGNSGVAQNTLRAQTVQFQLKAGSPANSGSQATPAADAGWIALYQITVAFGQTQVTATNIAVIPTAPFLPWKLPSLRPGVASGVQSFSVSGDFIVPAGVTQAEVEVWGAGSGSYASVSGLPSGGGAGGGYARKLVTGLIPGQSIPVVIGAGGAAGTTTGALPGPGGTSNFGQFVSATGGSLNYLSTPIAPENGATPPGVGVGGDVNFNGSAGQAGILNQGGMGGAAPFGGTQNSGGVGNTGYFPGGGASGAGTGASGNTAFNGGAGSGGLVVVRW
;
A
#
# COMPACT_ATOMS: atom_id res chain seq x y z
N MET A 1 29.82 5.96 -15.25
CA MET A 1 29.74 7.09 -16.19
C MET A 1 31.07 7.21 -16.89
N ASP A 2 31.07 7.08 -18.21
CA ASP A 2 32.28 7.18 -19.02
C ASP A 2 32.70 8.64 -19.18
N ARG A 3 34.02 8.89 -19.17
CA ARG A 3 34.60 10.24 -19.20
C ARG A 3 35.70 10.31 -20.24
N ASN A 4 35.65 11.34 -21.09
CA ASN A 4 36.73 11.62 -22.04
C ASN A 4 37.96 12.15 -21.28
N ILE A 5 39.16 11.76 -21.72
CA ILE A 5 40.42 12.29 -21.23
C ILE A 5 40.94 13.27 -22.27
N VAL A 6 41.15 14.53 -21.89
CA VAL A 6 41.75 15.57 -22.73
C VAL A 6 43.11 15.94 -22.15
N TYR A 7 44.13 16.09 -23.00
CA TYR A 7 45.51 16.29 -22.58
C TYR A 7 45.96 17.75 -22.75
N PRO A 8 46.94 18.23 -21.95
CA PRO A 8 47.54 19.53 -22.18
C PRO A 8 48.11 19.65 -23.61
N GLY A 9 47.73 20.69 -24.33
CA GLY A 9 48.18 20.95 -25.69
C GLY A 9 47.39 20.25 -26.81
N SER A 10 46.40 19.40 -26.50
CA SER A 10 45.50 18.86 -27.52
C SER A 10 44.49 19.91 -27.99
N ILE A 11 44.16 19.90 -29.29
CA ILE A 11 43.11 20.75 -29.87
C ILE A 11 41.75 20.20 -29.41
N PRO A 12 40.90 20.98 -28.72
CA PRO A 12 39.56 20.54 -28.36
C PRO A 12 38.72 20.25 -29.60
N LEU A 13 38.01 19.11 -29.58
CA LEU A 13 37.03 18.76 -30.59
C LEU A 13 35.62 19.02 -30.05
N ASP A 14 34.67 19.27 -30.93
CA ASP A 14 33.25 19.34 -30.55
C ASP A 14 32.75 18.03 -29.94
N THR A 15 33.26 16.90 -30.45
CA THR A 15 32.99 15.56 -29.92
C THR A 15 33.40 15.39 -28.46
N ASP A 16 34.37 16.15 -27.93
CA ASP A 16 34.73 16.09 -26.51
C ASP A 16 33.56 16.52 -25.62
N LEU A 17 32.87 17.60 -25.98
CA LEU A 17 31.69 18.10 -25.26
C LEU A 17 30.47 17.21 -25.50
N LEU A 18 30.22 16.87 -26.77
CA LEU A 18 29.06 16.06 -27.15
C LEU A 18 29.09 14.67 -26.50
N SER A 19 30.28 14.06 -26.37
CA SER A 19 30.43 12.73 -25.76
C SER A 19 30.10 12.75 -24.27
N ILE A 20 30.51 13.80 -23.55
CA ILE A 20 30.21 13.95 -22.12
C ILE A 20 28.70 14.08 -21.91
N ASN A 21 28.00 14.85 -22.75
CA ASN A 21 26.53 14.98 -22.69
C ASN A 21 25.84 13.63 -22.91
N ARG A 22 26.24 12.89 -23.97
CA ARG A 22 25.71 11.54 -24.25
C ARG A 22 25.98 10.58 -23.10
N ASN A 23 27.22 10.51 -22.59
CA ASN A 23 27.59 9.61 -21.49
C ASN A 23 26.86 9.94 -20.19
N THR A 24 26.56 11.22 -19.94
CA THR A 24 25.75 11.66 -18.80
C THR A 24 24.31 11.15 -18.95
N MET A 25 23.70 11.33 -20.14
CA MET A 25 22.35 10.84 -20.42
C MET A 25 22.26 9.32 -20.25
N ILE A 26 23.24 8.56 -20.77
CA ILE A 26 23.30 7.11 -20.60
C ILE A 26 23.39 6.73 -19.12
N ALA A 27 24.27 7.38 -18.34
CA ALA A 27 24.44 7.09 -16.92
C ALA A 27 23.15 7.36 -16.12
N ILE A 28 22.45 8.46 -16.39
CA ILE A 28 21.16 8.79 -15.77
C ILE A 28 20.09 7.79 -16.20
N GLY A 29 20.07 7.39 -17.47
CA GLY A 29 19.11 6.42 -17.99
C GLY A 29 19.27 5.03 -17.36
N PHE A 30 20.50 4.55 -17.15
CA PHE A 30 20.74 3.31 -16.40
C PHE A 30 20.35 3.42 -14.92
N LEU A 31 20.54 4.59 -14.29
CA LEU A 31 20.05 4.83 -12.94
C LEU A 31 18.51 4.80 -12.88
N ALA A 32 17.84 5.44 -13.84
CA ALA A 32 16.38 5.41 -13.95
C ALA A 32 15.88 3.98 -14.19
N GLN A 33 16.56 3.21 -15.05
CA GLN A 33 16.25 1.81 -15.29
C GLN A 33 16.40 0.94 -14.03
N ALA A 34 17.46 1.16 -13.24
CA ALA A 34 17.66 0.43 -11.99
C ALA A 34 16.57 0.73 -10.95
N ALA A 35 16.02 1.96 -10.97
CA ALA A 35 14.99 2.39 -10.02
C ALA A 35 13.56 2.08 -10.48
N LEU A 36 13.26 2.20 -11.77
CA LEU A 36 11.92 2.18 -12.34
C LEU A 36 11.65 0.98 -13.27
N GLY A 37 12.69 0.24 -13.64
CA GLY A 37 12.63 -0.80 -14.67
C GLY A 37 12.66 -0.22 -16.09
N THR A 38 12.30 -1.04 -17.07
CA THR A 38 12.29 -0.67 -18.51
C THR A 38 10.91 -0.31 -19.05
N ASN A 39 9.86 -0.53 -18.26
CA ASN A 39 8.51 -0.08 -18.63
C ASN A 39 8.43 1.44 -18.56
N ALA A 40 7.56 2.02 -19.36
CA ALA A 40 7.36 3.46 -19.30
C ALA A 40 6.70 3.85 -17.97
N VAL A 41 7.15 4.97 -17.42
CA VAL A 41 6.66 5.49 -16.13
C VAL A 41 6.43 7.00 -16.26
N ALA A 42 5.25 7.45 -15.87
CA ALA A 42 4.84 8.84 -15.86
C ALA A 42 4.89 9.42 -14.44
N ASP A 43 5.23 10.70 -14.33
CA ASP A 43 5.29 11.41 -13.07
C ASP A 43 4.86 12.87 -13.20
N GLY A 44 4.02 13.35 -12.28
CA GLY A 44 3.38 14.66 -12.42
C GLY A 44 2.38 14.63 -13.56
N LEU A 45 2.57 15.49 -14.57
CA LEU A 45 1.73 15.58 -15.78
C LEU A 45 0.23 15.69 -15.45
N ALA A 46 -0.10 16.40 -14.37
CA ALA A 46 -1.47 16.47 -13.86
C ALA A 46 -2.41 17.12 -14.88
N CYS A 47 -3.46 16.40 -15.28
CA CYS A 47 -4.54 16.95 -16.09
C CYS A 47 -5.59 17.63 -15.21
N GLN A 48 -5.88 18.91 -15.47
CA GLN A 48 -6.82 19.73 -14.70
C GLN A 48 -7.73 20.55 -15.63
N PRO A 49 -8.94 20.91 -15.19
CA PRO A 49 -9.75 21.90 -15.89
C PRO A 49 -9.10 23.29 -15.81
N THR A 50 -9.43 24.20 -16.73
CA THR A 50 -9.00 25.60 -16.59
C THR A 50 -9.66 26.29 -15.39
N SER A 51 -9.03 27.37 -14.91
CA SER A 51 -9.61 28.27 -13.92
C SER A 51 -9.61 29.70 -14.49
N PRO A 52 -10.76 30.29 -14.85
CA PRO A 52 -12.13 29.73 -14.73
C PRO A 52 -12.39 28.51 -15.64
N PRO A 53 -13.35 27.62 -15.29
CA PRO A 53 -13.69 26.46 -16.12
C PRO A 53 -14.16 26.84 -17.52
N SER A 54 -13.68 26.11 -18.51
CA SER A 54 -14.00 26.28 -19.93
C SER A 54 -13.99 24.93 -20.64
N MET A 55 -14.18 24.91 -21.95
CA MET A 55 -13.97 23.69 -22.78
C MET A 55 -12.49 23.39 -23.03
N ASN A 56 -11.61 23.74 -22.08
CA ASN A 56 -10.20 23.41 -22.13
C ASN A 56 -9.78 22.64 -20.88
N VAL A 57 -8.82 21.75 -21.07
CA VAL A 57 -8.06 21.12 -20.00
C VAL A 57 -6.59 21.45 -20.17
N THR A 58 -5.85 21.42 -19.08
CA THR A 58 -4.42 21.67 -19.06
C THR A 58 -3.69 20.47 -18.48
N VAL A 59 -2.55 20.13 -19.07
CA VAL A 59 -1.61 19.14 -18.53
C VAL A 59 -0.39 19.89 -18.03
N GLY A 60 -0.16 19.81 -16.72
CA GLY A 60 0.92 20.53 -16.05
C GLY A 60 2.31 19.90 -16.23
N PRO A 61 3.32 20.47 -15.56
CA PRO A 61 4.68 19.95 -15.59
C PRO A 61 4.80 18.52 -15.07
N GLY A 62 5.83 17.81 -15.55
CA GLY A 62 6.12 16.43 -15.16
C GLY A 62 7.15 15.77 -16.06
N SER A 63 7.24 14.45 -15.98
CA SER A 63 8.13 13.66 -16.82
C SER A 63 7.50 12.35 -17.26
N LEU A 64 8.03 11.81 -18.35
CA LEU A 64 7.71 10.49 -18.86
C LEU A 64 9.01 9.78 -19.19
N THR A 65 9.18 8.57 -18.66
CA THR A 65 10.30 7.69 -19.04
C THR A 65 9.84 6.68 -20.08
N GLN A 66 10.71 6.39 -21.04
CA GLN A 66 10.45 5.39 -22.09
C GLN A 66 11.75 4.74 -22.51
N PHE A 67 11.73 3.42 -22.69
CA PHE A 67 12.88 2.67 -23.19
C PHE A 67 13.00 2.83 -24.71
N GLY A 68 14.19 3.18 -25.19
CA GLY A 68 14.42 3.41 -26.62
C GLY A 68 15.90 3.49 -26.97
N PRO A 69 16.22 3.71 -28.25
CA PRO A 69 17.61 3.82 -28.70
C PRO A 69 18.32 5.02 -28.06
N ILE A 70 19.64 4.90 -27.86
CA ILE A 70 20.47 5.97 -27.27
C ILE A 70 20.33 7.26 -28.09
N ASP A 71 20.56 7.19 -29.40
CA ASP A 71 20.43 8.30 -30.33
C ASP A 71 19.95 7.80 -31.69
N LEU A 72 18.69 8.08 -32.06
CA LEU A 72 18.16 7.67 -33.36
C LEU A 72 18.80 8.44 -34.53
N LEU A 73 19.21 9.68 -34.26
CA LEU A 73 19.88 10.59 -35.21
C LEU A 73 21.25 11.00 -34.67
N ALA A 74 22.17 11.40 -35.57
CA ALA A 74 23.48 11.91 -35.19
C ALA A 74 23.37 13.10 -34.23
N TYR A 75 24.14 13.11 -33.14
CA TYR A 75 24.20 14.20 -32.16
C TYR A 75 25.40 15.10 -32.47
N GLY A 76 25.17 16.16 -33.25
CA GLY A 76 26.26 16.96 -33.81
C GLY A 76 27.19 16.08 -34.67
N SER A 77 28.48 16.09 -34.36
CA SER A 77 29.47 15.23 -35.06
C SER A 77 29.52 13.78 -34.56
N ILE A 78 28.75 13.41 -33.53
CA ILE A 78 28.66 12.02 -33.07
C ILE A 78 27.58 11.28 -33.87
N ALA A 79 27.94 10.14 -34.48
CA ALA A 79 27.01 9.31 -35.23
C ALA A 79 25.82 8.83 -34.37
N ALA A 80 24.71 8.51 -35.04
CA ALA A 80 23.56 7.87 -34.40
C ALA A 80 23.96 6.53 -33.75
N ASP A 81 23.32 6.19 -32.64
CA ASP A 81 23.41 4.89 -31.99
C ASP A 81 21.98 4.36 -31.77
N SER A 82 21.50 3.64 -32.78
CA SER A 82 20.17 3.03 -32.78
C SER A 82 20.18 1.58 -32.28
N ILE A 83 21.33 1.02 -31.96
CA ILE A 83 21.49 -0.37 -31.49
C ILE A 83 21.49 -0.39 -29.97
N GLY A 84 22.27 0.50 -29.34
CA GLY A 84 22.24 0.68 -27.89
C GLY A 84 20.87 1.21 -27.45
N SER A 85 20.37 0.70 -26.32
CA SER A 85 19.08 1.12 -25.76
C SER A 85 19.24 1.55 -24.31
N VAL A 86 18.44 2.54 -23.91
CA VAL A 86 18.46 3.10 -22.56
C VAL A 86 17.08 3.65 -22.22
N VAL A 87 16.74 3.72 -20.92
CA VAL A 87 15.57 4.48 -20.47
C VAL A 87 15.86 5.97 -20.65
N LYS A 88 15.07 6.63 -21.48
CA LYS A 88 15.14 8.08 -21.71
C LYS A 88 14.03 8.77 -20.95
N MET A 89 14.25 10.02 -20.57
CA MET A 89 13.29 10.83 -19.82
C MET A 89 12.90 12.06 -20.64
N GLY A 90 11.64 12.13 -21.03
CA GLY A 90 11.02 13.34 -21.55
C GLY A 90 10.59 14.22 -20.40
N ILE A 91 10.87 15.51 -20.47
CA ILE A 91 10.52 16.48 -19.43
C ILE A 91 9.53 17.50 -20.02
N ASN A 92 8.42 17.71 -19.33
CA ASN A 92 7.53 18.83 -19.58
C ASN A 92 7.69 19.84 -18.43
N THR A 93 8.25 21.01 -18.73
CA THR A 93 8.47 22.06 -17.73
C THR A 93 7.32 23.06 -17.63
N GLY A 94 6.41 23.06 -18.61
CA GLY A 94 5.30 24.01 -18.72
C GLY A 94 3.94 23.34 -18.71
N THR A 95 2.93 24.11 -19.09
CA THR A 95 1.55 23.65 -19.20
C THR A 95 1.14 23.52 -20.66
N SER A 96 0.58 22.37 -21.03
CA SER A 96 -0.01 22.14 -22.36
C SER A 96 -1.53 22.20 -22.28
N SER A 97 -2.17 23.00 -23.12
CA SER A 97 -3.63 23.19 -23.12
C SER A 97 -4.28 22.44 -24.29
N PHE A 98 -5.42 21.80 -24.03
CA PHE A 98 -6.20 21.08 -25.04
C PHE A 98 -7.65 21.56 -25.02
N THR A 99 -8.16 21.88 -26.22
CA THR A 99 -9.55 22.29 -26.43
C THR A 99 -10.41 21.07 -26.74
N LEU A 100 -11.58 21.01 -26.11
CA LEU A 100 -12.55 19.94 -26.23
C LEU A 100 -13.82 20.47 -26.89
N VAL A 101 -14.52 19.61 -27.63
CA VAL A 101 -15.79 19.96 -28.27
C VAL A 101 -16.88 19.03 -27.75
N ALA A 102 -18.00 19.62 -27.31
CA ALA A 102 -19.17 18.86 -26.90
C ALA A 102 -19.85 18.22 -28.14
N PRO A 103 -20.47 17.04 -28.00
CA PRO A 103 -21.22 16.43 -29.09
C PRO A 103 -22.45 17.28 -29.42
N THR A 104 -22.91 17.17 -30.67
CA THR A 104 -23.98 18.02 -31.23
C THR A 104 -25.38 17.42 -31.09
N SER A 105 -25.51 16.15 -30.73
CA SER A 105 -26.80 15.47 -30.59
C SER A 105 -27.17 15.26 -29.12
N SER A 106 -28.43 15.59 -28.79
CA SER A 106 -28.97 15.42 -27.43
C SER A 106 -28.89 13.96 -26.98
N GLY A 107 -28.57 13.74 -25.70
CA GLY A 107 -28.42 12.41 -25.10
C GLY A 107 -27.07 11.73 -25.37
N GLN A 108 -26.16 12.37 -26.12
CA GLN A 108 -24.83 11.83 -26.38
C GLN A 108 -23.75 12.38 -25.44
N ALA A 109 -22.69 11.59 -25.28
CA ALA A 109 -21.41 11.97 -24.70
C ALA A 109 -20.26 11.45 -25.57
N ILE A 110 -19.08 12.04 -25.41
CA ILE A 110 -17.84 11.64 -26.08
C ILE A 110 -16.74 11.50 -25.03
N ASN A 111 -15.90 10.47 -25.16
CA ASN A 111 -14.65 10.37 -24.42
C ASN A 111 -13.50 10.90 -25.27
N TYR A 112 -12.67 11.73 -24.68
CA TYR A 112 -11.36 12.10 -25.19
C TYR A 112 -10.28 11.33 -24.44
N LEU A 113 -9.20 10.98 -25.15
CA LEU A 113 -7.97 10.44 -24.58
C LEU A 113 -6.88 11.50 -24.66
N ILE A 114 -6.23 11.78 -23.54
CA ILE A 114 -4.90 12.40 -23.53
C ILE A 114 -3.88 11.27 -23.44
N GLU A 115 -3.01 11.19 -24.43
CA GLU A 115 -1.88 10.28 -24.46
C GLU A 115 -0.56 11.06 -24.56
N ALA A 116 0.52 10.41 -24.14
CA ALA A 116 1.85 10.99 -24.14
C ALA A 116 2.90 10.02 -24.69
N SER A 117 3.97 10.56 -25.27
CA SER A 117 5.14 9.82 -25.69
C SER A 117 6.42 10.61 -25.43
N PHE A 118 7.55 9.90 -25.34
CA PHE A 118 8.86 10.54 -25.34
C PHE A 118 9.14 11.13 -26.74
N LEU A 119 9.53 12.41 -26.79
CA LEU A 119 9.97 13.06 -28.00
C LEU A 119 11.40 13.58 -27.85
N GLU A 120 12.22 13.24 -28.84
CA GLU A 120 13.55 13.81 -29.01
C GLU A 120 13.60 14.56 -30.33
N SER A 121 14.00 15.83 -30.29
CA SER A 121 14.09 16.66 -31.48
C SER A 121 15.22 17.68 -31.39
N ASP A 122 15.87 17.92 -32.53
CA ASP A 122 16.85 18.97 -32.65
C ASP A 122 16.15 20.30 -32.98
N THR A 123 16.44 21.33 -32.19
CA THR A 123 15.74 22.61 -32.21
C THR A 123 16.72 23.78 -32.07
N ASN A 124 16.16 25.00 -32.09
CA ASN A 124 16.89 26.26 -31.99
C ASN A 124 17.98 26.43 -33.07
N PRO A 125 17.58 26.47 -34.35
CA PRO A 125 18.52 26.63 -35.46
C PRO A 125 19.19 28.01 -35.41
N LEU A 126 20.51 28.04 -35.46
CA LEU A 126 21.31 29.26 -35.49
C LEU A 126 22.47 29.13 -36.48
N ALA A 127 22.79 30.20 -37.21
CA ALA A 127 24.01 30.27 -38.02
C ALA A 127 25.20 30.48 -37.08
N LEU A 128 25.93 29.41 -36.78
CA LEU A 128 27.04 29.42 -35.84
C LEU A 128 28.33 29.97 -36.47
N PRO A 129 29.20 30.65 -35.70
CA PRO A 129 30.53 31.01 -36.18
C PRO A 129 31.43 29.76 -36.27
N TYR A 130 32.16 29.62 -37.38
CA TYR A 130 33.12 28.53 -37.61
C TYR A 130 34.54 29.08 -37.78
N TYR A 131 35.54 28.28 -37.38
CA TYR A 131 36.96 28.64 -37.58
C TYR A 131 37.32 28.62 -39.07
N ASN A 132 37.97 29.69 -39.52
CA ASN A 132 38.47 29.82 -40.88
C ASN A 132 40.01 29.66 -40.89
N ALA A 133 40.47 28.50 -41.33
CA ALA A 133 41.91 28.20 -41.40
C ALA A 133 42.66 29.05 -42.44
N SER A 134 41.98 29.55 -43.50
CA SER A 134 42.63 30.37 -44.53
C SER A 134 42.73 31.85 -44.14
N ASN A 135 41.84 32.33 -43.27
CA ASN A 135 41.91 33.67 -42.69
C ASN A 135 41.39 33.67 -41.23
N PRO A 136 42.26 33.40 -40.24
CA PRO A 136 41.86 33.33 -38.83
C PRO A 136 41.29 34.63 -38.24
N ALA A 137 41.47 35.77 -38.91
CA ALA A 137 40.89 37.04 -38.49
C ALA A 137 39.39 37.17 -38.79
N GLN A 138 38.79 36.23 -39.54
CA GLN A 138 37.39 36.24 -39.92
C GLN A 138 36.75 34.87 -39.69
N SER A 139 35.74 34.79 -38.82
CA SER A 139 34.94 33.56 -38.69
C SER A 139 34.06 33.34 -39.91
N PHE A 140 33.85 32.07 -40.25
CA PHE A 140 32.76 31.69 -41.16
C PHE A 140 31.41 31.81 -40.45
N SER A 141 30.35 32.08 -41.22
CA SER A 141 28.96 32.00 -40.76
C SER A 141 28.32 30.72 -41.30
N GLY A 142 28.01 29.77 -40.42
CA GLY A 142 27.58 28.41 -40.79
C GLY A 142 28.69 27.55 -41.40
N PRO A 143 28.42 26.26 -41.64
CA PRO A 143 29.40 25.31 -42.18
C PRO A 143 29.93 25.79 -43.54
N GLY A 144 31.25 25.85 -43.68
CA GLY A 144 31.89 26.28 -44.94
C GLY A 144 31.52 27.71 -45.38
N ASN A 145 31.14 28.59 -44.44
CA ASN A 145 30.65 29.94 -44.72
C ASN A 145 29.35 30.01 -45.54
N SER A 146 28.51 28.97 -45.46
CA SER A 146 27.27 28.86 -46.24
C SER A 146 26.12 29.74 -45.74
N GLY A 147 26.20 30.27 -44.52
CA GLY A 147 25.10 30.96 -43.84
C GLY A 147 23.97 30.05 -43.37
N VAL A 148 24.08 28.73 -43.57
CA VAL A 148 23.05 27.76 -43.16
C VAL A 148 23.05 27.61 -41.64
N ALA A 149 21.86 27.75 -41.05
CA ALA A 149 21.65 27.55 -39.62
C ALA A 149 21.66 26.06 -39.26
N GLN A 150 22.19 25.73 -38.08
CA GLN A 150 22.17 24.38 -37.52
C GLN A 150 21.52 24.39 -36.15
N ASN A 151 20.80 23.31 -35.85
CA ASN A 151 20.19 23.15 -34.54
C ASN A 151 21.25 23.11 -33.43
N THR A 152 20.97 23.81 -32.34
CA THR A 152 21.90 24.00 -31.22
C THR A 152 21.48 23.28 -29.94
N LEU A 153 20.30 22.66 -29.94
CA LEU A 153 19.74 21.95 -28.81
C LEU A 153 19.08 20.64 -29.25
N ARG A 154 19.44 19.53 -28.59
CA ARG A 154 18.64 18.30 -28.62
C ARG A 154 17.71 18.32 -27.41
N ALA A 155 16.42 18.55 -27.67
CA ALA A 155 15.40 18.60 -26.64
C ALA A 155 14.79 17.21 -26.42
N GLN A 156 14.72 16.78 -25.16
CA GLN A 156 14.03 15.57 -24.71
C GLN A 156 12.79 15.97 -23.90
N THR A 157 11.61 15.88 -24.52
CA THR A 157 10.35 16.40 -23.96
C THR A 157 9.30 15.31 -23.88
N VAL A 158 8.25 15.58 -23.10
CA VAL A 158 7.01 14.82 -23.21
C VAL A 158 6.19 15.45 -24.33
N GLN A 159 5.87 14.67 -25.35
CA GLN A 159 4.88 15.07 -26.35
C GLN A 159 3.51 14.56 -25.93
N PHE A 160 2.49 15.38 -26.14
CA PHE A 160 1.11 15.05 -25.84
C PHE A 160 0.25 15.04 -27.11
N GLN A 161 -0.78 14.21 -27.11
CA GLN A 161 -1.79 14.18 -28.16
C GLN A 161 -3.17 14.04 -27.51
N LEU A 162 -4.15 14.79 -28.04
CA LEU A 162 -5.56 14.65 -27.69
C LEU A 162 -6.25 13.85 -28.80
N LYS A 163 -6.92 12.77 -28.44
CA LYS A 163 -7.72 11.95 -29.36
C LYS A 163 -9.18 12.00 -28.99
N ALA A 164 -10.01 12.37 -29.96
CA ALA A 164 -11.46 12.34 -29.83
C ALA A 164 -11.98 10.92 -30.12
N GLY A 165 -12.86 10.42 -29.27
CA GLY A 165 -13.65 9.23 -29.55
C GLY A 165 -14.83 9.50 -30.48
N SER A 166 -15.66 8.48 -30.67
CA SER A 166 -16.94 8.64 -31.35
C SER A 166 -18.02 9.00 -30.32
N PRO A 167 -18.82 10.06 -30.54
CA PRO A 167 -20.00 10.32 -29.72
C PRO A 167 -20.94 9.12 -29.70
N ALA A 168 -21.44 8.76 -28.51
CA ALA A 168 -22.43 7.70 -28.33
C ALA A 168 -23.42 8.12 -27.23
N ASN A 169 -24.48 7.32 -27.03
CA ASN A 169 -25.42 7.56 -25.93
C ASN A 169 -24.65 7.65 -24.60
N SER A 170 -24.99 8.63 -23.76
CA SER A 170 -24.35 8.82 -22.46
C SER A 170 -24.34 7.52 -21.66
N GLY A 171 -23.14 7.10 -21.23
CA GLY A 171 -22.88 5.83 -20.55
C GLY A 171 -22.37 4.70 -21.46
N SER A 172 -22.41 4.88 -22.78
CA SER A 172 -21.94 3.88 -23.77
C SER A 172 -20.76 4.36 -24.62
N GLN A 173 -20.30 5.59 -24.42
CA GLN A 173 -19.18 6.15 -25.16
C GLN A 173 -17.86 5.42 -24.84
N ALA A 174 -17.12 5.06 -25.88
CA ALA A 174 -15.85 4.36 -25.77
C ALA A 174 -14.67 5.33 -25.80
N THR A 175 -13.66 5.08 -24.98
CA THR A 175 -12.38 5.80 -25.03
C THR A 175 -11.55 5.28 -26.20
N PRO A 176 -10.96 6.15 -27.03
CA PRO A 176 -9.99 5.72 -28.03
C PRO A 176 -8.84 4.90 -27.42
N ALA A 177 -8.33 3.92 -28.16
CA ALA A 177 -7.08 3.26 -27.79
C ALA A 177 -5.89 4.19 -28.02
N ALA A 178 -4.81 4.02 -27.26
CA ALA A 178 -3.56 4.75 -27.47
C ALA A 178 -2.91 4.38 -28.81
N ASP A 179 -2.18 5.32 -29.41
CA ASP A 179 -1.38 5.05 -30.60
C ASP A 179 -0.17 4.15 -30.27
N ALA A 180 0.38 3.46 -31.27
CA ALA A 180 1.54 2.61 -31.08
C ALA A 180 2.75 3.45 -30.61
N GLY A 181 3.34 3.09 -29.47
CA GLY A 181 4.44 3.84 -28.86
C GLY A 181 3.98 5.02 -27.97
N TRP A 182 2.68 5.24 -27.84
CA TRP A 182 2.08 6.23 -26.96
C TRP A 182 1.44 5.58 -25.73
N ILE A 183 1.34 6.36 -24.66
CA ILE A 183 0.85 5.92 -23.36
C ILE A 183 -0.41 6.70 -23.02
N ALA A 184 -1.51 5.98 -22.83
CA ALA A 184 -2.76 6.56 -22.36
C ALA A 184 -2.61 7.09 -20.92
N LEU A 185 -2.92 8.37 -20.70
CA LEU A 185 -2.82 9.01 -19.38
C LEU A 185 -4.20 9.31 -18.79
N TYR A 186 -5.04 10.03 -19.52
CA TYR A 186 -6.33 10.52 -19.01
C TYR A 186 -7.46 10.29 -20.00
N GLN A 187 -8.64 9.96 -19.46
CA GLN A 187 -9.92 9.98 -20.14
C GLN A 187 -10.68 11.24 -19.72
N ILE A 188 -11.30 11.93 -20.67
CA ILE A 188 -12.15 13.09 -20.40
C ILE A 188 -13.52 12.88 -21.03
N THR A 189 -14.56 12.83 -20.20
CA THR A 189 -15.95 12.66 -20.68
C THR A 189 -16.63 14.00 -20.82
N VAL A 190 -17.11 14.29 -22.03
CA VAL A 190 -17.85 15.52 -22.36
C VAL A 190 -19.25 15.17 -22.84
N ALA A 191 -20.27 15.71 -22.18
CA ALA A 191 -21.67 15.50 -22.53
C ALA A 191 -22.19 16.54 -23.53
N PHE A 192 -23.31 16.23 -24.19
CA PHE A 192 -24.03 17.17 -25.06
C PHE A 192 -24.28 18.52 -24.37
N GLY A 193 -24.04 19.60 -25.10
CA GLY A 193 -24.29 20.97 -24.64
C GLY A 193 -23.38 21.45 -23.50
N GLN A 194 -22.38 20.66 -23.10
CA GLN A 194 -21.44 21.05 -22.06
C GLN A 194 -20.57 22.22 -22.54
N THR A 195 -20.44 23.24 -21.70
CA THR A 195 -19.66 24.46 -21.98
C THR A 195 -18.46 24.64 -21.06
N GLN A 196 -18.31 23.76 -20.07
CA GLN A 196 -17.22 23.78 -19.09
C GLN A 196 -16.86 22.36 -18.71
N VAL A 197 -15.56 22.07 -18.63
CA VAL A 197 -15.02 20.83 -18.09
C VAL A 197 -14.61 21.06 -16.64
N THR A 198 -14.96 20.12 -15.77
CA THR A 198 -14.62 20.14 -14.35
C THR A 198 -13.80 18.90 -13.98
N ALA A 199 -13.28 18.83 -12.76
CA ALA A 199 -12.49 17.69 -12.31
C ALA A 199 -13.25 16.35 -12.40
N THR A 200 -14.58 16.34 -12.25
CA THR A 200 -15.39 15.11 -12.34
C THR A 200 -15.47 14.54 -13.75
N ASN A 201 -15.16 15.35 -14.77
CA ASN A 201 -15.10 14.91 -16.16
C ASN A 201 -13.78 14.22 -16.50
N ILE A 202 -12.74 14.39 -15.68
CA ILE A 202 -11.37 13.94 -15.95
C ILE A 202 -11.09 12.71 -15.07
N ALA A 203 -10.71 11.60 -15.69
CA ALA A 203 -10.31 10.38 -15.00
C ALA A 203 -8.93 9.92 -15.47
N VAL A 204 -8.10 9.44 -14.54
CA VAL A 204 -6.86 8.74 -14.89
C VAL A 204 -7.23 7.41 -15.51
N ILE A 205 -6.58 7.05 -16.63
CA ILE A 205 -6.75 5.73 -17.23
C ILE A 205 -6.21 4.67 -16.25
N PRO A 206 -6.96 3.59 -15.93
CA PRO A 206 -6.50 2.60 -14.95
C PRO A 206 -5.15 1.94 -15.27
N THR A 207 -4.78 1.87 -16.56
CA THR A 207 -3.50 1.33 -17.03
C THR A 207 -2.41 2.40 -17.19
N ALA A 208 -2.68 3.66 -16.85
CA ALA A 208 -1.69 4.73 -16.94
C ALA A 208 -0.56 4.48 -15.92
N PRO A 209 0.71 4.49 -16.33
CA PRO A 209 1.82 4.09 -15.48
C PRO A 209 2.32 5.26 -14.62
N PHE A 210 1.41 5.96 -13.93
CA PHE A 210 1.80 7.01 -13.00
C PHE A 210 2.48 6.42 -11.78
N LEU A 211 3.56 7.05 -11.29
CA LEU A 211 4.17 6.71 -10.01
C LEU A 211 3.18 7.01 -8.87
N PRO A 212 2.63 5.99 -8.19
CA PRO A 212 1.67 6.23 -7.12
C PRO A 212 2.35 6.77 -5.86
N TRP A 213 3.65 6.47 -5.69
CA TRP A 213 4.42 6.83 -4.50
C TRP A 213 5.79 7.37 -4.87
N LYS A 214 6.22 8.40 -4.15
CA LYS A 214 7.59 8.92 -4.22
C LYS A 214 8.49 8.19 -3.24
N LEU A 215 9.78 8.11 -3.52
CA LEU A 215 10.80 7.51 -2.63
C LEU A 215 10.65 7.95 -1.15
N PRO A 216 10.44 9.25 -0.81
CA PRO A 216 10.25 9.67 0.57
C PRO A 216 8.94 9.20 1.22
N SER A 217 7.94 8.83 0.41
CA SER A 217 6.64 8.28 0.83
C SER A 217 6.64 6.75 0.90
N LEU A 218 7.71 6.08 0.46
CA LEU A 218 7.93 4.63 0.65
C LEU A 218 8.39 4.33 2.08
N ARG A 219 7.73 4.91 3.09
CA ARG A 219 8.10 4.73 4.50
C ARG A 219 7.29 3.64 5.18
N PRO A 220 7.96 2.64 5.78
CA PRO A 220 9.33 2.16 5.51
C PRO A 220 9.32 1.13 4.36
N GLY A 221 10.41 1.09 3.58
CA GLY A 221 10.72 -0.08 2.76
C GLY A 221 10.68 -1.34 3.63
N VAL A 222 10.16 -2.43 3.07
CA VAL A 222 9.51 -3.57 3.76
C VAL A 222 8.32 -3.15 4.61
N ALA A 223 7.15 -3.36 4.02
CA ALA A 223 5.85 -3.19 4.65
C ALA A 223 5.84 -3.85 6.05
N SER A 224 5.64 -3.02 7.07
CA SER A 224 5.13 -3.47 8.36
C SER A 224 4.20 -2.38 8.90
N GLY A 225 3.08 -2.19 8.21
CA GLY A 225 1.92 -1.62 8.88
C GLY A 225 1.50 -2.55 10.01
N VAL A 226 1.07 -2.02 11.15
CA VAL A 226 0.57 -2.83 12.27
C VAL A 226 -0.81 -2.35 12.67
N GLN A 227 -1.76 -3.28 12.78
CA GLN A 227 -3.10 -3.01 13.29
C GLN A 227 -3.48 -4.09 14.30
N SER A 228 -3.95 -3.65 15.46
CA SER A 228 -4.43 -4.51 16.53
C SER A 228 -5.94 -4.36 16.70
N PHE A 229 -6.63 -5.47 16.84
CA PHE A 229 -8.07 -5.56 17.07
C PHE A 229 -8.30 -6.12 18.48
N SER A 230 -8.82 -5.28 19.38
CA SER A 230 -9.38 -5.69 20.68
C SER A 230 -10.92 -5.69 20.67
N VAL A 231 -11.52 -5.29 19.56
CA VAL A 231 -12.94 -5.33 19.25
C VAL A 231 -13.07 -5.83 17.80
N SER A 232 -14.12 -6.60 17.51
CA SER A 232 -14.39 -7.10 16.15
C SER A 232 -14.55 -5.94 15.15
N GLY A 233 -14.13 -6.18 13.91
CA GLY A 233 -14.20 -5.21 12.83
C GLY A 233 -13.65 -5.82 11.55
N ASP A 234 -13.38 -4.98 10.55
CA ASP A 234 -12.83 -5.43 9.28
C ASP A 234 -11.40 -4.92 9.10
N PHE A 235 -10.52 -5.80 8.60
CA PHE A 235 -9.22 -5.40 8.07
C PHE A 235 -9.34 -5.20 6.56
N ILE A 236 -9.16 -3.96 6.11
CA ILE A 236 -9.10 -3.64 4.68
C ILE A 236 -7.65 -3.78 4.24
N VAL A 237 -7.35 -4.75 3.37
CA VAL A 237 -6.00 -5.01 2.86
C VAL A 237 -5.48 -3.73 2.18
N PRO A 238 -4.38 -3.12 2.67
CA PRO A 238 -3.91 -1.87 2.09
C PRO A 238 -3.38 -2.02 0.66
N ALA A 239 -3.25 -0.90 -0.04
CA ALA A 239 -2.73 -0.88 -1.40
C ALA A 239 -1.32 -1.50 -1.47
N GLY A 240 -1.10 -2.43 -2.42
CA GLY A 240 0.19 -3.09 -2.63
C GLY A 240 0.49 -4.25 -1.67
N VAL A 241 -0.39 -4.54 -0.71
CA VAL A 241 -0.21 -5.63 0.26
C VAL A 241 -0.78 -6.93 -0.32
N THR A 242 0.07 -7.96 -0.39
CA THR A 242 -0.31 -9.30 -0.88
C THR A 242 -0.06 -10.41 0.14
N GLN A 243 0.52 -10.06 1.28
CA GLN A 243 0.76 -10.95 2.40
C GLN A 243 0.72 -10.20 3.72
N ALA A 244 0.36 -10.88 4.81
CA ALA A 244 0.39 -10.33 6.16
C ALA A 244 0.68 -11.44 7.17
N GLU A 245 1.48 -11.13 8.19
CA GLU A 245 1.59 -11.96 9.37
C GLU A 245 0.46 -11.64 10.36
N VAL A 246 -0.25 -12.65 10.82
CA VAL A 246 -1.39 -12.51 11.72
C VAL A 246 -1.16 -13.36 12.97
N GLU A 247 -1.35 -12.74 14.13
CA GLU A 247 -1.41 -13.41 15.43
C GLU A 247 -2.82 -13.30 16.00
N VAL A 248 -3.35 -14.41 16.54
CA VAL A 248 -4.71 -14.52 17.06
C VAL A 248 -4.69 -15.17 18.43
N TRP A 249 -5.31 -14.53 19.41
CA TRP A 249 -5.57 -15.05 20.75
C TRP A 249 -7.07 -15.24 20.96
N GLY A 250 -7.47 -16.43 21.39
CA GLY A 250 -8.83 -16.68 21.89
C GLY A 250 -9.05 -16.05 23.27
N ALA A 251 -10.30 -15.86 23.66
CA ALA A 251 -10.61 -15.30 24.98
C ALA A 251 -10.51 -16.33 26.11
N GLY A 252 -10.31 -15.87 27.34
CA GLY A 252 -10.34 -16.73 28.53
C GLY A 252 -11.76 -16.98 29.01
N SER A 253 -11.97 -18.09 29.73
CA SER A 253 -13.25 -18.34 30.41
C SER A 253 -13.36 -17.57 31.73
N GLY A 254 -14.59 -17.36 32.18
CA GLY A 254 -14.84 -16.94 33.56
C GLY A 254 -14.66 -18.07 34.55
N SER A 255 -14.80 -17.76 35.83
CA SER A 255 -14.79 -18.72 36.94
C SER A 255 -16.11 -18.70 37.71
N TYR A 256 -16.44 -19.80 38.37
CA TYR A 256 -17.62 -19.88 39.25
C TYR A 256 -17.46 -18.95 40.45
N ALA A 257 -18.56 -18.55 41.08
CA ALA A 257 -18.53 -18.04 42.44
C ALA A 257 -18.10 -19.16 43.41
N SER A 258 -17.48 -18.80 44.53
CA SER A 258 -17.31 -19.74 45.64
C SER A 258 -18.62 -19.93 46.38
N VAL A 259 -18.71 -21.03 47.14
CA VAL A 259 -19.79 -21.26 48.09
C VAL A 259 -19.20 -21.37 49.50
N SER A 260 -20.06 -21.29 50.53
CA SER A 260 -19.60 -21.45 51.91
C SER A 260 -18.85 -22.77 52.07
N GLY A 261 -17.59 -22.71 52.52
CA GLY A 261 -16.74 -23.87 52.71
C GLY A 261 -15.94 -24.33 51.48
N LEU A 262 -16.31 -23.93 50.26
CA LEU A 262 -15.70 -24.44 49.02
C LEU A 262 -15.29 -23.27 48.08
N PRO A 263 -13.99 -23.08 47.82
CA PRO A 263 -13.51 -22.09 46.85
C PRO A 263 -13.90 -22.51 45.43
N SER A 264 -13.77 -21.62 44.45
CA SER A 264 -13.96 -22.01 43.05
C SER A 264 -12.63 -22.23 42.33
N GLY A 265 -12.65 -23.06 41.30
CA GLY A 265 -11.54 -23.22 40.36
C GLY A 265 -11.39 -22.02 39.44
N GLY A 266 -10.18 -21.83 38.91
CA GLY A 266 -9.90 -20.80 37.91
C GLY A 266 -10.49 -21.12 36.54
N GLY A 267 -10.72 -20.08 35.74
CA GLY A 267 -11.08 -20.17 34.32
C GLY A 267 -9.91 -20.63 33.45
N ALA A 268 -10.18 -21.13 32.26
CA ALA A 268 -9.17 -21.61 31.31
C ALA A 268 -8.72 -20.47 30.38
N GLY A 269 -7.45 -20.50 29.97
CA GLY A 269 -6.90 -19.56 28.99
C GLY A 269 -7.34 -19.89 27.56
N GLY A 270 -7.41 -18.88 26.70
CA GLY A 270 -7.62 -19.02 25.27
C GLY A 270 -6.42 -19.59 24.52
N GLY A 271 -6.65 -20.07 23.30
CA GLY A 271 -5.59 -20.56 22.42
C GLY A 271 -4.82 -19.43 21.74
N TYR A 272 -3.78 -19.80 21.00
CA TYR A 272 -3.01 -18.88 20.16
C TYR A 272 -2.68 -19.51 18.81
N ALA A 273 -2.81 -18.73 17.74
CA ALA A 273 -2.33 -19.11 16.43
C ALA A 273 -1.60 -17.95 15.73
N ARG A 274 -0.54 -18.27 14.99
CA ARG A 274 0.19 -17.34 14.14
C ARG A 274 0.29 -17.88 12.72
N LYS A 275 0.09 -17.03 11.71
CA LYS A 275 0.14 -17.41 10.30
C LYS A 275 0.73 -16.31 9.43
N LEU A 276 1.56 -16.68 8.45
CA LEU A 276 1.83 -15.85 7.29
C LEU A 276 0.72 -16.08 6.25
N VAL A 277 -0.21 -15.14 6.14
CA VAL A 277 -1.26 -15.17 5.14
C VAL A 277 -0.71 -14.63 3.84
N THR A 278 -0.76 -15.42 2.76
CA THR A 278 -0.34 -15.03 1.41
C THR A 278 -1.52 -14.97 0.45
N GLY A 279 -1.38 -14.25 -0.65
CA GLY A 279 -2.42 -14.16 -1.68
C GLY A 279 -3.55 -13.19 -1.31
N LEU A 280 -3.25 -12.22 -0.45
CA LEU A 280 -4.17 -11.12 -0.14
C LEU A 280 -4.35 -10.22 -1.37
N ILE A 281 -5.55 -9.69 -1.54
CA ILE A 281 -5.88 -8.78 -2.65
C ILE A 281 -6.03 -7.36 -2.07
N PRO A 282 -5.29 -6.36 -2.57
CA PRO A 282 -5.48 -4.97 -2.16
C PRO A 282 -6.94 -4.51 -2.24
N GLY A 283 -7.45 -3.89 -1.18
CA GLY A 283 -8.85 -3.47 -1.03
C GLY A 283 -9.81 -4.56 -0.54
N GLN A 284 -9.37 -5.81 -0.42
CA GLN A 284 -10.18 -6.89 0.16
C GLN A 284 -10.53 -6.57 1.63
N SER A 285 -11.80 -6.72 1.98
CA SER A 285 -12.24 -6.68 3.38
C SER A 285 -12.17 -8.08 3.99
N ILE A 286 -11.41 -8.22 5.09
CA ILE A 286 -11.28 -9.47 5.84
C ILE A 286 -11.93 -9.26 7.22
N PRO A 287 -13.00 -10.01 7.54
CA PRO A 287 -13.64 -9.87 8.83
C PRO A 287 -12.73 -10.38 9.94
N VAL A 288 -12.58 -9.59 11.00
CA VAL A 288 -11.83 -9.91 12.21
C VAL A 288 -12.80 -10.03 13.36
N VAL A 289 -12.87 -11.22 13.96
CA VAL A 289 -13.71 -11.47 15.13
C VAL A 289 -12.82 -11.54 16.35
N ILE A 290 -13.18 -10.77 17.38
CA ILE A 290 -12.57 -10.84 18.70
C ILE A 290 -13.50 -11.59 19.65
N GLY A 291 -13.02 -12.69 20.20
CA GLY A 291 -13.73 -13.45 21.22
C GLY A 291 -13.92 -12.62 22.49
N ALA A 292 -15.14 -12.59 23.01
CA ALA A 292 -15.43 -11.97 24.30
C ALA A 292 -14.92 -12.86 25.45
N GLY A 293 -14.44 -12.23 26.53
CA GLY A 293 -14.13 -12.93 27.78
C GLY A 293 -15.38 -13.59 28.38
N GLY A 294 -15.20 -14.78 28.97
CA GLY A 294 -16.29 -15.49 29.62
C GLY A 294 -16.84 -14.72 30.83
N ALA A 295 -18.16 -14.72 31.01
CA ALA A 295 -18.81 -14.04 32.14
C ALA A 295 -18.38 -14.64 33.50
N ALA A 296 -18.37 -13.81 34.55
CA ALA A 296 -18.14 -14.25 35.91
C ALA A 296 -19.37 -14.98 36.49
N GLY A 297 -19.13 -16.05 37.24
CA GLY A 297 -20.18 -16.63 38.08
C GLY A 297 -20.48 -15.76 39.30
N THR A 298 -21.74 -15.66 39.70
CA THR A 298 -22.15 -14.83 40.85
C THR A 298 -22.75 -15.66 41.98
N THR A 299 -22.64 -15.17 43.21
CA THR A 299 -23.27 -15.78 44.40
C THR A 299 -24.79 -15.76 44.34
N THR A 300 -25.37 -14.95 43.44
CA THR A 300 -26.80 -14.90 43.14
C THR A 300 -27.26 -15.96 42.14
N GLY A 301 -26.35 -16.82 41.66
CA GLY A 301 -26.67 -17.97 40.81
C GLY A 301 -26.41 -17.81 39.32
N ALA A 302 -25.81 -16.69 38.87
CA ALA A 302 -25.38 -16.59 37.48
C ALA A 302 -24.20 -17.55 37.23
N LEU A 303 -24.28 -18.31 36.14
CA LEU A 303 -23.22 -19.24 35.75
C LEU A 303 -22.09 -18.51 35.02
N PRO A 304 -20.83 -18.95 35.16
CA PRO A 304 -19.76 -18.43 34.34
C PRO A 304 -19.94 -18.80 32.87
N GLY A 305 -19.27 -18.06 31.99
CA GLY A 305 -19.25 -18.32 30.55
C GLY A 305 -17.90 -18.85 30.05
N PRO A 306 -17.88 -19.62 28.95
CA PRO A 306 -16.65 -19.91 28.22
C PRO A 306 -16.11 -18.65 27.54
N GLY A 307 -14.83 -18.65 27.17
CA GLY A 307 -14.25 -17.61 26.33
C GLY A 307 -14.71 -17.77 24.87
N GLY A 308 -14.91 -16.65 24.18
CA GLY A 308 -15.18 -16.62 22.75
C GLY A 308 -13.94 -16.93 21.89
N THR A 309 -14.19 -17.43 20.69
CA THR A 309 -13.17 -17.64 19.64
C THR A 309 -12.84 -16.32 18.94
N SER A 310 -11.55 -16.06 18.70
CA SER A 310 -11.09 -14.98 17.82
C SER A 310 -10.62 -15.53 16.48
N ASN A 311 -10.75 -14.77 15.40
CA ASN A 311 -10.25 -15.17 14.08
C ASN A 311 -9.94 -13.98 13.17
N PHE A 312 -9.12 -14.26 12.15
CA PHE A 312 -8.87 -13.39 11.02
C PHE A 312 -9.40 -14.07 9.75
N GLY A 313 -10.64 -13.75 9.39
CA GLY A 313 -11.39 -14.39 8.33
C GLY A 313 -11.40 -15.91 8.46
N GLN A 314 -11.23 -16.58 7.32
CA GLN A 314 -11.06 -18.04 7.26
C GLN A 314 -9.59 -18.48 7.38
N PHE A 315 -8.66 -17.53 7.54
CA PHE A 315 -7.23 -17.82 7.41
C PHE A 315 -6.64 -18.47 8.65
N VAL A 316 -6.98 -17.97 9.84
CA VAL A 316 -6.42 -18.40 11.13
C VAL A 316 -7.39 -18.07 12.27
N SER A 317 -7.45 -18.94 13.27
CA SER A 317 -8.39 -18.84 14.41
C SER A 317 -7.76 -19.33 15.70
N ALA A 318 -8.26 -18.85 16.84
CA ALA A 318 -7.93 -19.38 18.15
C ALA A 318 -9.18 -19.44 19.04
N THR A 319 -9.50 -20.63 19.55
CA THR A 319 -10.69 -20.84 20.38
C THR A 319 -10.50 -20.28 21.78
N GLY A 320 -11.59 -19.90 22.42
CA GLY A 320 -11.55 -19.49 23.82
C GLY A 320 -11.45 -20.67 24.79
N GLY A 321 -11.10 -20.36 26.04
CA GLY A 321 -11.08 -21.34 27.13
C GLY A 321 -12.47 -21.88 27.45
N SER A 322 -12.58 -23.18 27.69
CA SER A 322 -13.85 -23.83 28.07
C SER A 322 -14.05 -23.85 29.58
N LEU A 323 -15.29 -24.05 30.02
CA LEU A 323 -15.62 -24.37 31.42
C LEU A 323 -15.42 -25.86 31.68
N ASN A 324 -15.19 -26.23 32.93
CA ASN A 324 -15.17 -27.64 33.33
C ASN A 324 -16.59 -28.14 33.58
N TYR A 325 -17.00 -29.18 32.84
CA TYR A 325 -18.34 -29.77 32.94
C TYR A 325 -18.62 -30.45 34.29
N LEU A 326 -17.58 -30.76 35.07
CA LEU A 326 -17.69 -31.30 36.43
C LEU A 326 -17.83 -30.21 37.49
N SER A 327 -17.61 -28.93 37.15
CA SER A 327 -17.82 -27.81 38.06
C SER A 327 -19.29 -27.42 38.06
N THR A 328 -19.88 -27.31 39.24
CA THR A 328 -21.29 -26.92 39.41
C THR A 328 -21.41 -25.78 40.42
N PRO A 329 -22.54 -25.06 40.48
CA PRO A 329 -22.74 -24.00 41.47
C PRO A 329 -22.57 -24.44 42.93
N ILE A 330 -22.74 -25.74 43.23
CA ILE A 330 -22.59 -26.29 44.59
C ILE A 330 -21.25 -27.02 44.80
N ALA A 331 -20.50 -27.27 43.73
CA ALA A 331 -19.16 -27.85 43.75
C ALA A 331 -18.26 -27.10 42.73
N PRO A 332 -17.89 -25.85 43.03
CA PRO A 332 -17.23 -24.98 42.05
C PRO A 332 -15.70 -25.16 42.00
N GLU A 333 -15.13 -26.01 42.85
CA GLU A 333 -13.69 -26.11 43.13
C GLU A 333 -12.84 -26.53 41.93
N ASN A 334 -13.42 -27.28 40.98
CA ASN A 334 -12.69 -27.81 39.86
C ASN A 334 -12.31 -26.70 38.86
N GLY A 335 -11.02 -26.66 38.49
CA GLY A 335 -10.49 -25.74 37.49
C GLY A 335 -11.02 -26.02 36.09
N ALA A 336 -11.17 -24.97 35.30
CA ALA A 336 -11.74 -25.01 33.96
C ALA A 336 -10.84 -25.74 32.94
N THR A 337 -11.43 -26.62 32.11
CA THR A 337 -10.75 -27.42 31.09
C THR A 337 -11.77 -27.89 30.04
N PRO A 338 -11.42 -28.06 28.74
CA PRO A 338 -10.10 -27.84 28.15
C PRO A 338 -9.74 -26.35 27.93
N PRO A 339 -8.44 -26.01 27.84
CA PRO A 339 -8.02 -24.70 27.37
C PRO A 339 -8.37 -24.48 25.89
N GLY A 340 -8.34 -23.22 25.48
CA GLY A 340 -8.48 -22.86 24.08
C GLY A 340 -7.30 -23.35 23.23
N VAL A 341 -7.52 -23.50 21.94
CA VAL A 341 -6.55 -24.05 20.98
C VAL A 341 -6.41 -23.14 19.76
N GLY A 342 -5.19 -22.97 19.28
CA GLY A 342 -4.92 -22.36 17.96
C GLY A 342 -5.31 -23.31 16.83
N VAL A 343 -5.87 -22.78 15.74
CA VAL A 343 -6.28 -23.56 14.57
C VAL A 343 -5.92 -22.82 13.28
N GLY A 344 -5.33 -23.54 12.34
CA GLY A 344 -5.08 -23.05 10.97
C GLY A 344 -3.86 -22.14 10.83
N GLY A 345 -3.11 -21.88 11.90
CA GLY A 345 -1.82 -21.18 11.85
C GLY A 345 -0.67 -22.07 11.42
N ASP A 346 0.44 -21.43 11.05
CA ASP A 346 1.75 -22.08 10.90
C ASP A 346 2.31 -22.49 12.27
N VAL A 347 1.95 -21.73 13.30
CA VAL A 347 2.17 -22.05 14.71
C VAL A 347 0.81 -22.06 15.41
N ASN A 348 0.53 -23.13 16.18
CA ASN A 348 -0.69 -23.28 16.97
C ASN A 348 -0.31 -23.71 18.39
N PHE A 349 -0.75 -22.97 19.39
CA PHE A 349 -0.53 -23.26 20.80
C PHE A 349 -1.86 -23.35 21.55
N ASN A 350 -1.87 -24.23 22.54
CA ASN A 350 -2.96 -24.32 23.51
C ASN A 350 -2.74 -23.30 24.63
N GLY A 351 -3.82 -22.75 25.17
CA GLY A 351 -3.77 -22.11 26.48
C GLY A 351 -3.53 -23.12 27.60
N SER A 352 -3.50 -22.66 28.84
CA SER A 352 -3.49 -23.54 30.01
C SER A 352 -4.87 -23.67 30.65
N ALA A 353 -5.13 -24.84 31.23
CA ALA A 353 -6.31 -25.08 32.04
C ALA A 353 -6.28 -24.22 33.32
N GLY A 354 -7.45 -23.88 33.83
CA GLY A 354 -7.57 -23.31 35.17
C GLY A 354 -7.24 -24.36 36.22
N GLN A 355 -6.67 -23.93 37.34
CA GLN A 355 -6.35 -24.80 38.46
C GLN A 355 -7.53 -24.87 39.44
N ALA A 356 -7.59 -25.96 40.22
CA ALA A 356 -8.60 -26.11 41.26
C ALA A 356 -8.37 -25.11 42.41
N GLY A 357 -9.46 -24.72 43.08
CA GLY A 357 -9.39 -24.04 44.37
C GLY A 357 -8.92 -25.00 45.46
N ILE A 358 -8.19 -24.50 46.46
CA ILE A 358 -7.67 -25.30 47.56
C ILE A 358 -7.88 -24.53 48.87
N LEU A 359 -8.44 -25.21 49.88
CA LEU A 359 -8.74 -24.63 51.19
C LEU A 359 -9.63 -23.40 51.05
N ASN A 360 -9.13 -22.21 51.40
CA ASN A 360 -9.86 -20.96 51.27
C ASN A 360 -9.40 -20.09 50.08
N GLN A 361 -8.48 -20.61 49.26
CA GLN A 361 -7.93 -19.92 48.10
C GLN A 361 -8.63 -20.39 46.83
N GLY A 362 -9.05 -19.42 46.01
CA GLY A 362 -9.55 -19.67 44.68
C GLY A 362 -8.45 -20.19 43.75
N GLY A 363 -8.87 -20.99 42.78
CA GLY A 363 -7.96 -21.59 41.80
C GLY A 363 -7.29 -20.54 40.91
N MET A 364 -6.09 -20.85 40.41
CA MET A 364 -5.40 -19.98 39.48
C MET A 364 -6.07 -20.02 38.10
N GLY A 365 -6.28 -18.87 37.48
CA GLY A 365 -6.72 -18.78 36.09
C GLY A 365 -5.64 -19.25 35.12
N GLY A 366 -6.04 -19.95 34.06
CA GLY A 366 -5.15 -20.36 32.97
C GLY A 366 -4.70 -19.18 32.12
N ALA A 367 -3.49 -19.25 31.57
CA ALA A 367 -2.93 -18.26 30.67
C ALA A 367 -3.17 -18.65 29.21
N ALA A 368 -3.44 -17.65 28.37
CA ALA A 368 -3.17 -17.80 26.94
C ALA A 368 -1.65 -17.71 26.70
N PRO A 369 -1.12 -18.27 25.59
CA PRO A 369 0.28 -18.09 25.22
C PRO A 369 0.66 -16.61 25.15
N PHE A 370 1.79 -16.23 25.74
CA PHE A 370 2.22 -14.83 25.92
C PHE A 370 1.33 -13.96 26.83
N GLY A 371 0.35 -14.56 27.52
CA GLY A 371 -0.47 -13.94 28.56
C GLY A 371 -0.01 -14.32 29.99
N GLY A 372 -0.73 -13.78 30.98
CA GLY A 372 -0.47 -14.04 32.41
C GLY A 372 -1.54 -14.90 33.09
N THR A 373 -1.23 -15.38 34.29
CA THR A 373 -2.16 -16.08 35.21
C THR A 373 -2.37 -15.26 36.47
N GLN A 374 -3.47 -15.48 37.19
CA GLN A 374 -3.69 -14.87 38.51
C GLN A 374 -4.47 -15.79 39.45
N ASN A 375 -4.44 -15.49 40.74
CA ASN A 375 -5.22 -16.18 41.78
C ASN A 375 -6.04 -15.16 42.61
N SER A 376 -6.86 -15.65 43.55
CA SER A 376 -7.54 -14.81 44.55
C SER A 376 -7.85 -15.59 45.82
N GLY A 377 -7.83 -14.92 46.97
CA GLY A 377 -8.33 -15.46 48.25
C GLY A 377 -9.74 -14.98 48.64
N GLY A 378 -10.36 -14.15 47.80
CA GLY A 378 -11.68 -13.56 48.03
C GLY A 378 -12.47 -13.49 46.72
N VAL A 379 -12.89 -12.29 46.29
CA VAL A 379 -13.54 -12.10 44.98
C VAL A 379 -12.60 -12.52 43.85
N GLY A 380 -13.11 -13.28 42.88
CA GLY A 380 -12.34 -13.69 41.72
C GLY A 380 -11.87 -12.50 40.89
N ASN A 381 -10.66 -12.60 40.34
CA ASN A 381 -10.02 -11.55 39.55
C ASN A 381 -10.24 -11.80 38.05
N THR A 382 -10.43 -10.71 37.30
CA THR A 382 -10.62 -10.74 35.84
C THR A 382 -9.36 -11.17 35.13
N GLY A 383 -9.47 -12.11 34.17
CA GLY A 383 -8.38 -12.63 33.33
C GLY A 383 -7.37 -11.61 32.83
N TYR A 384 -6.07 -11.93 32.88
CA TYR A 384 -5.04 -11.08 32.26
C TYR A 384 -5.18 -11.06 30.74
N PHE A 385 -5.10 -9.86 30.16
CA PHE A 385 -5.19 -9.68 28.72
C PHE A 385 -3.84 -9.96 28.02
N PRO A 386 -3.84 -10.58 26.82
CA PRO A 386 -4.99 -11.15 26.11
C PRO A 386 -5.31 -12.59 26.57
N GLY A 387 -6.59 -12.96 26.50
CA GLY A 387 -7.04 -14.34 26.54
C GLY A 387 -6.88 -15.11 27.85
N GLY A 388 -6.43 -14.47 28.94
CA GLY A 388 -6.30 -15.14 30.25
C GLY A 388 -7.65 -15.51 30.86
N GLY A 389 -7.71 -16.68 31.48
CA GLY A 389 -8.84 -17.13 32.29
C GLY A 389 -8.91 -16.38 33.62
N ALA A 390 -10.11 -16.23 34.17
CA ALA A 390 -10.33 -15.63 35.48
C ALA A 390 -9.68 -16.45 36.61
N SER A 391 -9.33 -15.83 37.73
CA SER A 391 -9.08 -16.63 38.94
C SER A 391 -10.39 -17.10 39.57
N GLY A 392 -10.33 -18.22 40.27
CA GLY A 392 -11.41 -18.65 41.14
C GLY A 392 -11.59 -17.69 42.32
N ALA A 393 -12.81 -17.64 42.85
CA ALA A 393 -13.11 -16.99 44.10
C ALA A 393 -12.65 -17.87 45.28
N GLY A 394 -12.01 -17.25 46.26
CA GLY A 394 -11.74 -17.90 47.55
C GLY A 394 -12.96 -17.89 48.47
N THR A 395 -12.77 -18.30 49.71
CA THR A 395 -13.82 -18.25 50.74
C THR A 395 -13.46 -17.35 51.94
N GLY A 396 -12.40 -16.54 51.77
CA GLY A 396 -11.90 -15.62 52.79
C GLY A 396 -11.20 -16.32 53.97
N ALA A 397 -10.70 -15.54 54.93
CA ALA A 397 -9.93 -16.07 56.06
C ALA A 397 -10.73 -17.05 56.96
N SER A 398 -12.06 -16.89 57.02
CA SER A 398 -12.96 -17.77 57.80
C SER A 398 -13.38 -19.04 57.06
N GLY A 399 -13.09 -19.16 55.76
CA GLY A 399 -13.47 -20.31 54.93
C GLY A 399 -14.96 -20.38 54.56
N ASN A 400 -15.82 -19.49 55.07
CA ASN A 400 -17.27 -19.61 54.99
C ASN A 400 -17.98 -18.46 54.24
N THR A 401 -17.23 -17.51 53.68
CA THR A 401 -17.82 -16.38 52.93
C THR A 401 -17.80 -16.67 51.45
N ALA A 402 -18.97 -16.73 50.82
CA ALA A 402 -19.09 -16.87 49.38
C ALA A 402 -18.74 -15.54 48.66
N PHE A 403 -17.96 -15.62 47.60
CA PHE A 403 -17.56 -14.49 46.77
C PHE A 403 -17.85 -14.75 45.29
N ASN A 404 -18.11 -13.69 44.53
CA ASN A 404 -18.28 -13.78 43.08
C ASN A 404 -16.98 -14.24 42.41
N GLY A 405 -17.10 -15.00 41.33
CA GLY A 405 -15.99 -15.35 40.46
C GLY A 405 -15.49 -14.13 39.67
N GLY A 406 -14.48 -14.38 38.83
CA GLY A 406 -13.93 -13.39 37.90
C GLY A 406 -14.39 -13.63 36.47
N ALA A 407 -14.36 -12.58 35.65
CA ALA A 407 -14.60 -12.68 34.21
C ALA A 407 -13.31 -13.06 33.47
N GLY A 408 -13.41 -13.79 32.37
CA GLY A 408 -12.27 -14.05 31.49
C GLY A 408 -11.85 -12.79 30.73
N SER A 409 -10.62 -12.77 30.22
CA SER A 409 -10.15 -11.69 29.35
C SER A 409 -10.60 -11.87 27.91
N GLY A 410 -10.79 -10.76 27.18
CA GLY A 410 -11.07 -10.79 25.75
C GLY A 410 -9.88 -11.31 24.93
N GLY A 411 -10.17 -11.73 23.70
CA GLY A 411 -9.16 -12.10 22.72
C GLY A 411 -8.45 -10.89 22.09
N LEU A 412 -7.54 -11.18 21.17
CA LEU A 412 -6.77 -10.17 20.44
C LEU A 412 -6.43 -10.71 19.05
N VAL A 413 -6.43 -9.84 18.04
CA VAL A 413 -5.82 -10.11 16.74
C VAL A 413 -4.84 -9.00 16.41
N VAL A 414 -3.63 -9.35 15.98
CA VAL A 414 -2.61 -8.41 15.51
C VAL A 414 -2.23 -8.78 14.09
N VAL A 415 -2.29 -7.79 13.19
CA VAL A 415 -1.94 -7.94 11.77
C VAL A 415 -0.72 -7.08 11.48
N ARG A 416 0.30 -7.67 10.84
CA ARG A 416 1.51 -6.98 10.38
C ARG A 416 1.69 -7.25 8.88
N TRP A 417 1.85 -6.22 8.07
CA TRP A 417 1.83 -6.38 6.61
C TRP A 417 2.80 -5.49 5.86
#